data_AF-A0A5Q4F275-F1
#
_entry.id   AF-A0A5Q4F275-F1
#
_cell.length_a   1.000
_cell.length_b   1.000
_cell.length_c   1.000
_cell.angle_alpha   90.00
_cell.angle_beta   90.00
_cell.angle_gamma   90.00
#
_symmetry.space_group_name_H-M   'P 1'
#
loop_
_entity.id
_entity.type
_entity.pdbx_description
1 polymer ?
#
loop_
_entity_poly.entity_id
_entity_poly.type
_entity_poly.pdbx_seq_one_letter_code
_entity_poly.pdbx_strand_id
1 'polypeptide(L)'
;MDSAGGLASPGALASCGVILSLRQSGWAKGRHDTGLPGASPAPCQRAGLSSQPMDPIAHAFSGSAAAAAGLRRITPLATAALVLGAVAPDIDGLLMFGDEFTALAHRRGLTHGIAAVFVLPLFIVPLLMAWDYRVRRVRDPVARPARPLVLYGLAAAAVALHLAFDWINNYGVRLLMPFDGRWFYGDALFVIDPWLWLLLGGVSFVAWSARRAALAAWAVLWLLLSWPVFTSELVGASVRALWVIGLIGLVVIRWRLGRQPAVGASDTDGVSSGQAARLARWREGLARAGVVLAAAYVLLAVAANGPARREVAATLASEGIGASAQVMIAPVPGRPLAGFVVAETDAGYVLGDWHWRGQPRFTLRENALPAQLDRTEVAAAAQARPARDFLAWSRFPYAEVEVDGEVVLVHFRDARYAGGRGGIRGPSVRLARDSLAELAP
;
A
#
# COMPACT_ATOMS: atom_id res chain seq x y z
N MET A 1 1.27 -18.14 63.13
CA MET A 1 1.69 -16.78 63.47
C MET A 1 2.63 -16.34 62.37
N ASP A 2 2.11 -16.04 61.19
CA ASP A 2 1.63 -14.70 60.75
C ASP A 2 2.83 -13.74 60.65
N SER A 3 3.13 -13.07 59.54
CA SER A 3 2.25 -12.46 58.55
C SER A 3 3.04 -11.89 57.35
N ALA A 4 2.40 -11.95 56.18
CA ALA A 4 2.28 -10.97 55.08
C ALA A 4 3.47 -10.10 54.57
N GLY A 5 3.56 -10.00 53.24
CA GLY A 5 4.22 -8.87 52.57
C GLY A 5 4.56 -9.04 51.08
N GLY A 6 3.63 -9.53 50.25
CA GLY A 6 3.81 -9.58 48.79
C GLY A 6 3.62 -8.21 48.14
N LEU A 7 4.53 -7.82 47.25
CA LEU A 7 4.38 -6.67 46.36
C LEU A 7 4.02 -7.17 44.95
N ALA A 8 2.76 -6.92 44.58
CA ALA A 8 2.22 -7.11 43.25
C ALA A 8 2.77 -6.06 42.28
N SER A 9 3.16 -6.49 41.07
CA SER A 9 3.43 -5.60 39.94
C SER A 9 2.11 -5.07 39.35
N PRO A 10 2.04 -3.79 38.94
CA PRO A 10 0.80 -3.19 38.45
C PRO A 10 0.46 -3.70 37.04
N GLY A 11 -0.84 -3.94 36.85
CA GLY A 11 -1.42 -4.63 35.70
C GLY A 11 -1.29 -3.90 34.37
N ALA A 12 -1.13 -4.72 33.33
CA ALA A 12 -1.34 -4.34 31.94
C ALA A 12 -2.81 -3.97 31.72
N LEU A 13 -3.08 -2.69 31.52
CA LEU A 13 -4.36 -2.21 31.02
C LEU A 13 -4.49 -2.64 29.55
N ALA A 14 -5.28 -3.69 29.35
CA ALA A 14 -5.80 -4.09 28.05
C ALA A 14 -6.55 -2.91 27.41
N SER A 15 -5.99 -2.37 26.33
CA SER A 15 -6.63 -1.35 25.53
C SER A 15 -7.65 -2.02 24.59
N CYS A 16 -8.91 -2.07 25.02
CA CYS A 16 -10.05 -2.41 24.16
C CYS A 16 -10.15 -1.40 23.03
N GLY A 17 -9.81 -1.83 21.81
CA GLY A 17 -10.11 -1.09 20.59
C GLY A 17 -11.61 -1.13 20.31
N VAL A 18 -12.28 0.01 20.49
CA VAL A 18 -13.63 0.24 19.97
C VAL A 18 -13.53 0.46 18.46
N ILE A 19 -13.90 -0.55 17.68
CA ILE A 19 -14.27 -0.39 16.28
C ILE A 19 -15.76 -0.73 16.16
N LEU A 20 -16.53 0.25 15.68
CA LEU A 20 -17.92 0.08 15.25
C LEU A 20 -18.00 -1.02 14.17
N SER A 21 -18.29 -2.23 14.60
CA SER A 21 -18.83 -3.29 13.75
C SER A 21 -20.32 -3.01 13.54
N LEU A 22 -20.66 -2.43 12.39
CA LEU A 22 -22.04 -2.36 11.89
C LEU A 22 -22.14 -3.13 10.59
N ARG A 23 -22.38 -4.44 10.69
CA ARG A 23 -23.25 -5.26 9.80
C ARG A 23 -23.42 -6.65 10.43
N GLN A 24 -24.54 -6.85 11.13
CA GLN A 24 -25.81 -7.41 10.64
C GLN A 24 -25.82 -8.95 10.68
N SER A 25 -26.29 -9.46 11.82
CA SER A 25 -27.02 -10.70 11.94
C SER A 25 -28.28 -10.65 11.06
N GLY A 26 -28.46 -11.64 10.18
CA GLY A 26 -29.64 -11.66 9.32
C GLY A 26 -29.57 -12.65 8.16
N TRP A 27 -29.86 -13.93 8.43
CA TRP A 27 -30.56 -14.86 7.53
C TRP A 27 -30.04 -15.07 6.10
N ALA A 28 -29.50 -16.28 5.84
CA ALA A 28 -29.75 -16.99 4.59
C ALA A 28 -29.62 -18.52 4.81
N LYS A 29 -30.76 -19.16 5.07
CA LYS A 29 -30.98 -20.60 4.86
C LYS A 29 -31.05 -20.80 3.33
N GLY A 30 -30.13 -21.56 2.76
CA GLY A 30 -30.17 -21.95 1.35
C GLY A 30 -29.30 -23.18 1.12
N ARG A 31 -29.92 -24.35 1.23
CA ARG A 31 -29.32 -25.64 0.86
C ARG A 31 -29.24 -25.74 -0.65
N HIS A 32 -28.06 -26.04 -1.18
CA HIS A 32 -27.90 -26.80 -2.41
C HIS A 32 -26.77 -27.81 -2.21
N ASP A 33 -27.16 -29.08 -2.08
CA ASP A 33 -26.32 -30.26 -2.14
C ASP A 33 -25.85 -30.49 -3.58
N THR A 34 -24.54 -30.65 -3.77
CA THR A 34 -23.98 -31.49 -4.84
C THR A 34 -22.66 -32.14 -4.38
N GLY A 35 -22.83 -33.35 -3.82
CA GLY A 35 -21.97 -34.54 -3.86
C GLY A 35 -20.44 -34.45 -4.00
N LEU A 36 -19.75 -34.68 -2.88
CA LEU A 36 -18.61 -35.61 -2.72
C LEU A 36 -18.75 -36.26 -1.31
N PRO A 37 -18.71 -37.59 -1.16
CA PRO A 37 -18.84 -38.21 0.17
C PRO A 37 -17.49 -38.15 0.90
N GLY A 38 -17.44 -37.46 2.05
CA GLY A 38 -16.32 -37.58 3.01
C GLY A 38 -15.78 -36.30 3.65
N ALA A 39 -16.13 -35.11 3.16
CA ALA A 39 -15.65 -33.85 3.74
C ALA A 39 -16.80 -33.04 4.34
N SER A 40 -17.05 -33.18 5.63
CA SER A 40 -17.87 -32.20 6.37
C SER A 40 -17.05 -30.93 6.57
N PRO A 41 -17.46 -29.76 6.03
CA PRO A 41 -16.77 -28.51 6.30
C PRO A 41 -17.13 -28.06 7.72
N ALA A 42 -16.30 -28.41 8.71
CA ALA A 42 -16.34 -27.78 10.02
C ALA A 42 -15.81 -26.33 9.91
N PRO A 43 -16.32 -25.38 10.71
CA PRO A 43 -16.10 -23.96 10.50
C PRO A 43 -14.62 -23.61 10.63
N CYS A 44 -14.05 -23.01 9.57
CA CYS A 44 -12.75 -22.33 9.62
C CYS A 44 -12.68 -21.45 10.86
N GLN A 45 -11.71 -21.72 11.74
CA GLN A 45 -11.31 -20.74 12.74
C GLN A 45 -10.82 -19.49 11.99
N ARG A 46 -11.64 -18.43 12.01
CA ARG A 46 -11.25 -17.11 11.51
C ARG A 46 -10.16 -16.59 12.44
N ALA A 47 -8.91 -16.85 12.10
CA ALA A 47 -7.82 -16.03 12.60
C ALA A 47 -8.10 -14.60 12.12
N GLY A 48 -8.32 -13.68 13.05
CA GLY A 48 -8.47 -12.26 12.74
C GLY A 48 -7.14 -11.76 12.17
N LEU A 49 -7.07 -11.65 10.84
CA LEU A 49 -5.88 -11.21 10.12
C LEU A 49 -6.18 -9.86 9.48
N SER A 50 -5.23 -8.95 9.64
CA SER A 50 -5.34 -7.61 9.08
C SER A 50 -5.04 -7.67 7.59
N SER A 51 -6.09 -7.70 6.78
CA SER A 51 -5.98 -7.35 5.37
C SER A 51 -5.45 -5.93 5.29
N GLN A 52 -4.15 -5.79 5.03
CA GLN A 52 -3.53 -4.47 4.91
C GLN A 52 -4.23 -3.74 3.75
N PRO A 53 -4.88 -2.59 4.02
CA PRO A 53 -5.51 -1.83 2.96
C PRO A 53 -4.43 -1.41 1.94
N MET A 54 -4.81 -1.29 0.67
CA MET A 54 -3.97 -0.52 -0.26
C MET A 54 -3.78 0.89 0.28
N ASP A 55 -2.76 1.59 -0.20
CA ASP A 55 -2.54 3.00 0.12
C ASP A 55 -3.13 3.89 -1.00
N PRO A 56 -4.46 4.12 -1.02
CA PRO A 56 -5.03 5.08 -1.97
C PRO A 56 -4.62 6.52 -1.64
N ILE A 57 -4.02 6.77 -0.47
CA ILE A 57 -3.71 8.12 0.00
C ILE A 57 -2.47 8.66 -0.71
N ALA A 58 -1.40 7.87 -0.84
CA ALA A 58 -0.24 8.25 -1.64
C ALA A 58 -0.63 8.57 -3.09
N HIS A 59 -1.54 7.78 -3.66
CA HIS A 59 -2.03 7.99 -5.02
C HIS A 59 -2.93 9.24 -5.12
N ALA A 60 -3.86 9.44 -4.19
CA ALA A 60 -4.64 10.69 -4.14
C ALA A 60 -3.74 11.92 -4.02
N PHE A 61 -2.67 11.83 -3.21
CA PHE A 61 -1.68 12.89 -3.08
C PHE A 61 -0.86 13.11 -4.35
N SER A 62 -0.51 12.07 -5.11
CA SER A 62 0.21 12.23 -6.37
C SER A 62 -0.63 12.99 -7.41
N GLY A 63 -1.91 12.63 -7.57
CA GLY A 63 -2.85 13.35 -8.44
C GLY A 63 -3.09 14.81 -7.97
N SER A 64 -3.26 15.02 -6.67
CA SER A 64 -3.41 16.35 -6.06
C SER A 64 -2.16 17.22 -6.23
N ALA A 65 -0.97 16.65 -6.02
CA ALA A 65 0.31 17.35 -6.16
C ALA A 65 0.57 17.73 -7.63
N ALA A 66 0.30 16.82 -8.57
CA ALA A 66 0.39 17.09 -10.01
C ALA A 66 -0.57 18.23 -10.43
N ALA A 67 -1.80 18.23 -9.88
CA ALA A 67 -2.75 19.32 -10.09
C ALA A 67 -2.19 20.65 -9.54
N ALA A 68 -1.64 20.64 -8.32
CA ALA A 68 -1.06 21.82 -7.68
C ALA A 68 0.21 22.35 -8.37
N ALA A 69 1.00 21.47 -9.00
CA ALA A 69 2.21 21.80 -9.76
C ALA A 69 1.95 22.53 -11.09
N GLY A 70 0.68 22.63 -11.51
CA GLY A 70 0.24 23.49 -12.60
C GLY A 70 -0.79 22.85 -13.53
N LEU A 71 -0.96 21.53 -13.50
CA LEU A 71 -1.87 20.82 -14.41
C LEU A 71 -3.34 21.20 -14.22
N ARG A 72 -3.72 21.69 -13.02
CA ARG A 72 -5.09 22.17 -12.74
C ARG A 72 -5.55 23.34 -13.62
N ARG A 73 -4.63 24.04 -14.30
CA ARG A 73 -4.95 25.19 -15.16
C ARG A 73 -5.34 24.81 -16.60
N ILE A 74 -5.10 23.57 -17.02
CA ILE A 74 -5.22 23.19 -18.43
C ILE A 74 -6.70 23.15 -18.86
N THR A 75 -7.59 22.69 -17.98
CA THR A 75 -9.03 22.61 -18.21
C THR A 75 -9.78 22.68 -16.88
N PRO A 76 -11.02 23.21 -16.85
CA PRO A 76 -11.94 22.96 -15.75
C PRO A 76 -11.97 21.46 -15.39
N LEU A 77 -12.11 21.14 -14.10
CA LEU A 77 -12.10 19.78 -13.53
C LEU A 77 -10.79 18.97 -13.69
N ALA A 78 -9.69 19.57 -14.15
CA ALA A 78 -8.39 18.89 -14.26
C ALA A 78 -7.93 18.26 -12.93
N THR A 79 -8.11 18.94 -11.80
CA THR A 79 -7.81 18.37 -10.46
C THR A 79 -8.62 17.11 -10.18
N ALA A 80 -9.92 17.13 -10.52
CA ALA A 80 -10.80 15.99 -10.28
C ALA A 80 -10.39 14.81 -11.15
N ALA A 81 -10.05 15.03 -12.43
CA ALA A 81 -9.55 13.99 -13.32
C ALA A 81 -8.23 13.37 -12.80
N LEU A 82 -7.29 14.19 -12.31
CA LEU A 82 -6.03 13.71 -11.77
C LEU A 82 -6.21 12.90 -10.47
N VAL A 83 -7.02 13.39 -9.53
CA VAL A 83 -7.26 12.68 -8.26
C VAL A 83 -8.08 11.41 -8.48
N LEU A 84 -9.17 11.47 -9.27
CA LEU A 84 -9.98 10.29 -9.58
C LEU A 84 -9.18 9.27 -10.37
N GLY A 85 -8.40 9.69 -11.37
CA GLY A 85 -7.53 8.79 -12.13
C GLY A 85 -6.47 8.13 -11.24
N ALA A 86 -5.89 8.86 -10.29
CA ALA A 86 -4.89 8.30 -9.41
C ALA A 86 -5.46 7.26 -8.43
N VAL A 87 -6.72 7.37 -8.00
CA VAL A 87 -7.33 6.39 -7.07
C VAL A 87 -8.18 5.33 -7.76
N ALA A 88 -8.52 5.50 -9.04
CA ALA A 88 -9.44 4.60 -9.75
C ALA A 88 -8.97 3.14 -9.81
N PRO A 89 -7.68 2.82 -10.01
CA PRO A 89 -7.22 1.43 -9.96
C PRO A 89 -7.54 0.74 -8.64
N ASP A 90 -7.57 1.48 -7.53
CA ASP A 90 -7.81 0.93 -6.20
C ASP A 90 -9.28 0.57 -5.91
N ILE A 91 -10.17 0.70 -6.91
CA ILE A 91 -11.55 0.25 -6.80
C ILE A 91 -11.67 -1.27 -6.56
N ASP A 92 -10.65 -2.06 -6.91
CA ASP A 92 -10.57 -3.48 -6.55
C ASP A 92 -10.43 -3.72 -5.03
N GLY A 93 -10.17 -2.67 -4.24
CA GLY A 93 -10.25 -2.68 -2.78
C GLY A 93 -11.65 -3.07 -2.28
N LEU A 94 -12.69 -2.90 -3.09
CA LEU A 94 -14.03 -3.40 -2.77
C LEU A 94 -14.08 -4.92 -2.60
N LEU A 95 -13.14 -5.66 -3.19
CA LEU A 95 -13.04 -7.12 -2.99
C LEU A 95 -12.73 -7.49 -1.54
N MET A 96 -12.18 -6.56 -0.74
CA MET A 96 -11.91 -6.75 0.68
C MET A 96 -13.19 -6.91 1.53
N PHE A 97 -14.37 -6.56 1.00
CA PHE A 97 -15.65 -6.86 1.65
C PHE A 97 -16.10 -8.32 1.46
N GLY A 98 -15.44 -9.07 0.59
CA GLY A 98 -15.68 -10.49 0.34
C GLY A 98 -14.82 -11.41 1.21
N ASP A 99 -14.47 -12.56 0.64
CA ASP A 99 -13.51 -13.50 1.23
C ASP A 99 -12.07 -12.93 1.16
N GLU A 100 -11.33 -13.05 2.27
CA GLU A 100 -10.00 -12.45 2.45
C GLU A 100 -9.00 -12.95 1.39
N PHE A 101 -8.97 -14.24 1.11
CA PHE A 101 -8.02 -14.83 0.16
C PHE A 101 -8.42 -14.54 -1.28
N THR A 102 -9.72 -14.49 -1.57
CA THR A 102 -10.20 -14.02 -2.88
C THR A 102 -9.76 -12.58 -3.15
N ALA A 103 -9.78 -11.69 -2.16
CA ALA A 103 -9.25 -10.34 -2.31
C ALA A 103 -7.74 -10.35 -2.61
N LEU A 104 -6.94 -11.18 -1.92
CA LEU A 104 -5.51 -11.33 -2.21
C LEU A 104 -5.26 -11.83 -3.66
N ALA A 105 -6.03 -12.81 -4.11
CA ALA A 105 -5.87 -13.43 -5.43
C ALA A 105 -6.20 -12.48 -6.60
N HIS A 106 -7.16 -11.56 -6.43
CA HIS A 106 -7.73 -10.79 -7.54
C HIS A 106 -7.35 -9.31 -7.55
N ARG A 107 -6.90 -8.75 -6.43
CA ARG A 107 -6.45 -7.36 -6.37
C ARG A 107 -5.15 -7.15 -7.14
N ARG A 108 -4.92 -5.92 -7.58
CA ARG A 108 -3.79 -5.54 -8.43
C ARG A 108 -3.72 -6.34 -9.74
N GLY A 109 -4.90 -6.71 -10.21
CA GLY A 109 -5.15 -7.48 -11.42
C GLY A 109 -5.69 -6.60 -12.53
N LEU A 110 -6.95 -6.84 -12.92
CA LEU A 110 -7.62 -6.17 -14.04
C LEU A 110 -7.58 -4.64 -13.97
N THR A 111 -7.74 -4.06 -12.78
CA THR A 111 -7.73 -2.60 -12.55
C THR A 111 -6.34 -1.98 -12.58
N HIS A 112 -5.29 -2.80 -12.52
CA HIS A 112 -3.88 -2.39 -12.54
C HIS A 112 -3.14 -2.90 -13.79
N GLY A 113 -3.86 -3.46 -14.76
CA GLY A 113 -3.32 -3.84 -16.07
C GLY A 113 -3.13 -2.63 -16.98
N ILE A 114 -2.27 -2.74 -17.98
CA ILE A 114 -1.99 -1.65 -18.94
C ILE A 114 -3.25 -1.19 -19.68
N ALA A 115 -4.21 -2.11 -19.90
CA ALA A 115 -5.52 -1.78 -20.46
C ALA A 115 -6.32 -0.81 -19.56
N ALA A 116 -6.16 -0.90 -18.23
CA ALA A 116 -6.86 -0.03 -17.27
C ALA A 116 -6.47 1.45 -17.42
N VAL A 117 -5.25 1.75 -17.89
CA VAL A 117 -4.80 3.12 -18.22
C VAL A 117 -5.72 3.79 -19.24
N PHE A 118 -6.26 3.00 -20.18
CA PHE A 118 -7.16 3.50 -21.23
C PHE A 118 -8.63 3.33 -20.84
N VAL A 119 -8.97 2.24 -20.16
CA VAL A 119 -10.37 1.89 -19.84
C VAL A 119 -10.92 2.71 -18.67
N LEU A 120 -10.19 2.88 -17.56
CA LEU A 120 -10.70 3.61 -16.39
C LEU A 120 -11.07 5.08 -16.69
N PRO A 121 -10.27 5.84 -17.46
CA PRO A 121 -10.66 7.19 -17.87
C PRO A 121 -11.96 7.27 -18.67
N LEU A 122 -12.36 6.22 -19.40
CA LEU A 122 -13.63 6.17 -20.13
C LEU A 122 -14.85 6.19 -19.19
N PHE A 123 -14.69 5.78 -17.93
CA PHE A 123 -15.73 5.89 -16.90
C PHE A 123 -15.67 7.24 -16.16
N ILE A 124 -14.46 7.76 -15.93
CA ILE A 124 -14.25 9.01 -15.19
C ILE A 124 -14.75 10.22 -16.00
N VAL A 125 -14.41 10.30 -17.29
CA VAL A 125 -14.67 11.49 -18.11
C VAL A 125 -16.17 11.77 -18.28
N PRO A 126 -17.04 10.80 -18.60
CA PRO A 126 -18.48 11.04 -18.69
C PRO A 126 -19.08 11.58 -17.38
N LEU A 127 -18.67 11.06 -16.23
CA LEU A 127 -19.11 11.54 -14.92
C LEU A 127 -18.70 13.01 -14.70
N LEU A 128 -17.46 13.35 -15.04
CA LEU A 128 -16.97 14.73 -14.96
C LEU A 128 -17.68 15.67 -15.93
N MET A 129 -17.97 15.22 -17.15
CA MET A 129 -18.70 16.02 -18.15
C MET A 129 -20.16 16.23 -17.74
N ALA A 130 -20.82 15.22 -17.17
CA ALA A 130 -22.18 15.36 -16.63
C ALA A 130 -22.20 16.35 -15.46
N TRP A 131 -21.20 16.28 -14.58
CA TRP A 131 -21.02 17.24 -13.50
C TRP A 131 -20.75 18.66 -14.01
N ASP A 132 -19.82 18.82 -14.96
CA ASP A 132 -19.53 20.12 -15.61
C ASP A 132 -20.80 20.71 -16.19
N TYR A 133 -21.52 19.94 -17.01
CA TYR A 133 -22.76 20.39 -17.64
C TYR A 133 -23.78 20.86 -16.61
N ARG A 134 -24.06 20.06 -15.58
CA ARG A 134 -25.06 20.38 -14.55
C ARG A 134 -24.67 21.61 -13.74
N VAL A 135 -23.45 21.66 -13.22
CA VAL A 135 -23.01 22.75 -12.34
C VAL A 135 -22.85 24.05 -13.12
N ARG A 136 -22.29 24.00 -14.33
CA ARG A 136 -22.09 25.16 -15.18
C ARG A 136 -23.42 25.77 -15.60
N ARG A 137 -24.38 24.96 -16.06
CA ARG A 137 -25.73 25.43 -16.40
C ARG A 137 -26.44 26.14 -15.25
N VAL A 138 -26.22 25.69 -14.01
CA VAL A 138 -26.90 26.26 -12.83
C VAL A 138 -26.17 27.48 -12.28
N ARG A 139 -24.82 27.47 -12.25
CA ARG A 139 -24.04 28.49 -11.56
C ARG A 139 -23.49 29.58 -12.47
N ASP A 140 -23.03 29.21 -13.66
CA ASP A 140 -22.40 30.13 -14.61
C ASP A 140 -22.47 29.55 -16.03
N PRO A 141 -23.56 29.83 -16.78
CA PRO A 141 -23.75 29.32 -18.13
C PRO A 141 -22.68 29.78 -19.13
N VAL A 142 -21.99 30.89 -18.86
CA VAL A 142 -21.00 31.52 -19.76
C VAL A 142 -19.58 30.99 -19.50
N ALA A 143 -19.35 30.32 -18.35
CA ALA A 143 -18.07 29.69 -18.07
C ALA A 143 -17.66 28.71 -19.18
N ARG A 144 -16.33 28.60 -19.39
CA ARG A 144 -15.77 27.68 -20.39
C ARG A 144 -16.03 26.23 -19.96
N PRO A 145 -16.51 25.35 -20.86
CA PRO A 145 -16.71 23.94 -20.54
C PRO A 145 -15.37 23.21 -20.34
N ALA A 146 -15.41 22.12 -19.58
CA ALA A 146 -14.29 21.20 -19.50
C ALA A 146 -14.02 20.53 -20.87
N ARG A 147 -12.74 20.28 -21.18
CA ARG A 147 -12.30 19.66 -22.44
C ARG A 147 -12.19 18.15 -22.27
N PRO A 148 -13.08 17.33 -22.85
CA PRO A 148 -13.16 15.89 -22.55
C PRO A 148 -11.88 15.13 -22.88
N LEU A 149 -11.26 15.39 -24.05
CA LEU A 149 -9.99 14.75 -24.44
C LEU A 149 -8.82 15.09 -23.50
N VAL A 150 -8.81 16.31 -22.95
CA VAL A 150 -7.79 16.72 -21.97
C VAL A 150 -8.05 16.03 -20.63
N LEU A 151 -9.31 15.96 -20.18
CA LEU A 151 -9.65 15.21 -18.97
C LEU A 151 -9.27 13.73 -19.09
N TYR A 152 -9.52 13.13 -20.26
CA TYR A 152 -9.10 11.76 -20.56
C TYR A 152 -7.58 11.60 -20.43
N GLY A 153 -6.79 12.47 -21.08
CA GLY A 153 -5.33 12.43 -21.00
C GLY A 153 -4.79 12.62 -19.57
N LEU A 154 -5.40 13.52 -18.79
CA LEU A 154 -5.02 13.74 -17.39
C LEU A 154 -5.36 12.53 -16.50
N ALA A 155 -6.55 11.96 -16.66
CA ALA A 155 -6.96 10.77 -15.91
C ALA A 155 -6.09 9.56 -16.30
N ALA A 156 -5.82 9.36 -17.58
CA ALA A 156 -4.93 8.29 -18.08
C ALA A 156 -3.51 8.44 -17.52
N ALA A 157 -2.95 9.66 -17.53
CA ALA A 157 -1.64 9.92 -16.94
C ALA A 157 -1.60 9.64 -15.43
N ALA A 158 -2.68 9.95 -14.71
CA ALA A 158 -2.79 9.66 -13.29
C ALA A 158 -2.91 8.15 -13.00
N VAL A 159 -3.68 7.40 -13.81
CA VAL A 159 -3.74 5.93 -13.75
C VAL A 159 -2.36 5.33 -14.06
N ALA A 160 -1.68 5.79 -15.09
CA ALA A 160 -0.33 5.32 -15.42
C ALA A 160 0.67 5.57 -14.28
N LEU A 161 0.60 6.74 -13.62
CA LEU A 161 1.42 7.05 -12.46
C LEU A 161 1.12 6.14 -11.27
N HIS A 162 -0.16 5.84 -11.03
CA HIS A 162 -0.59 4.85 -10.03
C HIS A 162 0.07 3.49 -10.29
N LEU A 163 -0.08 2.95 -11.51
CA LEU A 163 0.51 1.67 -11.91
C LEU A 163 2.04 1.69 -11.76
N ALA A 164 2.69 2.80 -12.10
CA ALA A 164 4.13 2.94 -11.94
C ALA A 164 4.56 2.84 -10.47
N PHE A 165 3.86 3.52 -9.56
CA PHE A 165 4.12 3.43 -8.11
C PHE A 165 3.86 2.03 -7.57
N ASP A 166 2.79 1.39 -8.05
CA ASP A 166 2.44 0.05 -7.60
C ASP A 166 3.36 -1.03 -8.19
N TRP A 167 3.93 -0.82 -9.38
CA TRP A 167 4.93 -1.69 -9.98
C TRP A 167 6.26 -1.65 -9.24
N ILE A 168 6.72 -0.47 -8.83
CA ILE A 168 8.02 -0.33 -8.16
C ILE A 168 8.01 -0.73 -6.68
N ASN A 169 6.87 -1.18 -6.13
CA ASN A 169 6.80 -1.72 -4.77
C ASN A 169 7.14 -3.23 -4.70
N ASN A 170 7.15 -3.79 -3.49
CA ASN A 170 7.44 -5.21 -3.23
C ASN A 170 6.23 -6.15 -3.24
N TYR A 171 5.03 -5.60 -3.42
CA TYR A 171 3.77 -6.35 -3.58
C TYR A 171 3.46 -6.65 -5.03
N GLY A 172 3.95 -5.81 -5.94
CA GLY A 172 3.81 -5.96 -7.39
C GLY A 172 2.40 -5.69 -7.92
N VAL A 173 2.28 -5.84 -9.24
CA VAL A 173 1.05 -5.69 -10.04
C VAL A 173 1.06 -6.65 -11.21
N ARG A 174 -0.11 -6.92 -11.80
CA ARG A 174 -0.26 -7.73 -13.02
C ARG A 174 -0.46 -6.84 -14.24
N LEU A 175 0.62 -6.21 -14.70
CA LEU A 175 0.61 -5.20 -15.77
C LEU A 175 -0.01 -5.70 -17.08
N LEU A 176 0.06 -7.00 -17.35
CA LEU A 176 -0.40 -7.57 -18.62
C LEU A 176 -1.83 -8.11 -18.57
N MET A 177 -2.53 -8.01 -17.44
CA MET A 177 -3.95 -8.39 -17.39
C MET A 177 -4.79 -7.48 -18.32
N PRO A 178 -5.79 -8.04 -19.04
CA PRO A 178 -6.32 -9.41 -18.94
C PRO A 178 -5.61 -10.47 -19.80
N PHE A 179 -4.53 -10.13 -20.50
CA PHE A 179 -3.86 -11.04 -21.45
C PHE A 179 -2.95 -12.06 -20.75
N ASP A 180 -2.24 -11.64 -19.70
CA ASP A 180 -1.37 -12.48 -18.90
C ASP A 180 -1.48 -12.09 -17.41
N GLY A 181 -1.65 -13.09 -16.55
CA GLY A 181 -1.80 -12.94 -15.10
C GLY A 181 -0.49 -12.83 -14.33
N ARG A 182 0.66 -12.81 -15.00
CA ARG A 182 1.99 -12.69 -14.40
C ARG A 182 2.14 -11.43 -13.52
N TRP A 183 2.77 -11.61 -12.36
CA TRP A 183 3.15 -10.53 -11.46
C TRP A 183 4.48 -9.86 -11.86
N PHE A 184 4.55 -8.55 -11.66
CA PHE A 184 5.72 -7.72 -11.87
C PHE A 184 6.06 -6.98 -10.57
N TYR A 185 7.33 -7.03 -10.16
CA TYR A 185 7.81 -6.46 -8.89
C TYR A 185 9.06 -5.60 -9.13
N GLY A 186 9.08 -4.39 -8.58
CA GLY A 186 10.27 -3.53 -8.59
C GLY A 186 11.05 -3.51 -7.27
N ASP A 187 10.42 -3.85 -6.15
CA ASP A 187 11.00 -3.93 -4.80
C ASP A 187 11.80 -2.69 -4.36
N ALA A 188 11.41 -1.49 -4.80
CA ALA A 188 12.15 -0.26 -4.53
C ALA A 188 11.44 0.64 -3.51
N LEU A 189 10.10 0.67 -3.51
CA LEU A 189 9.31 1.52 -2.63
C LEU A 189 8.43 0.73 -1.68
N PHE A 190 8.35 1.19 -0.44
CA PHE A 190 7.42 0.64 0.53
C PHE A 190 6.00 1.12 0.21
N VAL A 191 5.01 0.24 0.34
CA VAL A 191 3.61 0.52 -0.08
C VAL A 191 2.98 1.70 0.67
N ILE A 192 3.35 1.89 1.95
CA ILE A 192 2.88 2.99 2.81
C ILE A 192 4.09 3.87 3.15
N ASP A 193 4.56 4.65 2.18
CA ASP A 193 5.79 5.42 2.33
C ASP A 193 5.57 6.79 3.01
N PRO A 194 6.12 7.03 4.22
CA PRO A 194 5.92 8.27 4.94
C PRO A 194 6.56 9.49 4.24
N TRP A 195 7.63 9.31 3.47
CA TRP A 195 8.26 10.43 2.78
C TRP A 195 7.43 10.88 1.59
N LEU A 196 6.85 9.94 0.83
CA LEU A 196 5.91 10.30 -0.23
C LEU A 196 4.66 10.98 0.31
N TRP A 197 4.12 10.53 1.45
CA TRP A 197 3.03 11.23 2.14
C TRP A 197 3.41 12.66 2.53
N LEU A 198 4.57 12.88 3.14
CA LEU A 198 5.02 14.22 3.51
C LEU A 198 5.28 15.12 2.30
N LEU A 199 5.94 14.60 1.26
CA LEU A 199 6.28 15.38 0.07
C LEU A 199 5.04 15.73 -0.75
N LEU A 200 4.22 14.75 -1.13
CA LEU A 200 3.06 14.93 -2.00
C LEU A 200 1.83 15.44 -1.23
N GLY A 201 1.58 14.90 -0.04
CA GLY A 201 0.52 15.35 0.85
C GLY A 201 0.82 16.72 1.46
N GLY A 202 2.08 17.01 1.76
CA GLY A 202 2.51 18.32 2.27
C GLY A 202 2.33 19.44 1.26
N VAL A 203 2.73 19.25 0.00
CA VAL A 203 2.46 20.26 -1.03
C VAL A 203 0.97 20.45 -1.28
N SER A 204 0.19 19.37 -1.19
CA SER A 204 -1.27 19.43 -1.25
C SER A 204 -1.81 20.30 -0.09
N PHE A 205 -1.43 20.00 1.14
CA PHE A 205 -1.82 20.77 2.33
C PHE A 205 -1.50 22.26 2.19
N VAL A 206 -0.32 22.60 1.66
CA VAL A 206 0.10 23.99 1.45
C VAL A 206 -0.67 24.66 0.30
N ALA A 207 -0.93 23.95 -0.79
CA ALA A 207 -1.50 24.50 -2.02
C ALA A 207 -3.02 24.69 -1.98
N TRP A 208 -3.74 23.96 -1.12
CA TRP A 208 -5.20 23.92 -1.10
C TRP A 208 -5.84 24.80 0.02
N SER A 209 -7.17 24.85 0.02
CA SER A 209 -8.02 25.80 0.76
C SER A 209 -7.64 26.01 2.23
N ALA A 210 -7.67 27.27 2.68
CA ALA A 210 -7.43 27.67 4.07
C ALA A 210 -8.73 27.86 4.89
N ARG A 211 -9.87 27.40 4.38
CA ARG A 211 -11.15 27.42 5.13
C ARG A 211 -11.01 26.59 6.40
N ARG A 212 -11.61 27.03 7.51
CA ARG A 212 -11.55 26.34 8.81
C ARG A 212 -11.93 24.86 8.72
N ALA A 213 -13.02 24.53 8.02
CA ALA A 213 -13.44 23.15 7.81
C ALA A 213 -12.40 22.31 7.03
N ALA A 214 -11.77 22.90 6.02
CA ALA A 214 -10.71 22.22 5.27
C ALA A 214 -9.46 22.01 6.15
N LEU A 215 -9.09 22.98 6.98
CA LEU A 215 -7.98 22.84 7.93
C LEU A 215 -8.27 21.75 8.97
N ALA A 216 -9.48 21.67 9.50
CA ALA A 216 -9.89 20.60 10.40
C ALA A 216 -9.80 19.23 9.71
N ALA A 217 -10.28 19.10 8.47
CA ALA A 217 -10.16 17.87 7.69
C ALA A 217 -8.70 17.47 7.46
N TRP A 218 -7.83 18.44 7.13
CA TRP A 218 -6.39 18.19 7.02
C TRP A 218 -5.76 17.77 8.35
N ALA A 219 -6.15 18.37 9.47
CA ALA A 219 -5.66 17.97 10.79
C ALA A 219 -6.02 16.52 11.10
N VAL A 220 -7.29 16.14 10.88
CA VAL A 220 -7.75 14.76 11.04
C VAL A 220 -6.97 13.82 10.13
N LEU A 221 -6.80 14.16 8.85
CA LEU A 221 -6.04 13.35 7.91
C LEU A 221 -4.58 13.14 8.37
N TRP A 222 -3.88 14.19 8.78
CA TRP A 222 -2.50 14.08 9.26
C TRP A 222 -2.38 13.29 10.57
N LEU A 223 -3.38 13.35 11.45
CA LEU A 223 -3.45 12.50 12.64
C LEU A 223 -3.59 11.02 12.25
N LEU A 224 -4.49 10.71 11.31
CA LEU A 224 -4.68 9.35 10.81
C LEU A 224 -3.43 8.81 10.10
N LEU A 225 -2.74 9.65 9.31
CA LEU A 225 -1.47 9.27 8.67
C LEU A 225 -0.32 9.11 9.66
N SER A 226 -0.34 9.86 10.77
CA SER A 226 0.67 9.72 11.81
C SER A 226 0.49 8.42 12.62
N TRP A 227 -0.74 7.91 12.74
CA TRP A 227 -1.02 6.69 13.51
C TRP A 227 -0.10 5.50 13.13
N PRO A 228 -0.03 5.03 11.87
CA PRO A 228 0.86 3.93 11.50
C PRO A 228 2.34 4.26 11.66
N VAL A 229 2.74 5.54 11.52
CA VAL A 229 4.13 5.98 11.72
C VAL A 229 4.59 5.78 13.17
N PHE A 230 3.69 6.02 14.14
CA PHE A 230 4.02 5.88 15.56
C PHE A 230 3.74 4.48 16.13
N THR A 231 2.77 3.76 15.58
CA THR A 231 2.36 2.44 16.10
C THR A 231 3.09 1.27 15.44
N SER A 232 3.61 1.44 14.22
CA SER A 232 4.34 0.37 13.55
C SER A 232 5.75 0.20 14.12
N GLU A 233 6.09 -1.03 14.47
CA GLU A 233 7.43 -1.45 14.89
C GLU A 233 8.45 -1.37 13.75
N LEU A 234 7.98 -1.42 12.49
CA LEU A 234 8.82 -1.29 11.30
C LEU A 234 9.39 0.12 11.13
N VAL A 235 8.76 1.13 11.77
CA VAL A 235 9.17 2.53 11.65
C VAL A 235 10.14 2.88 12.79
N GLY A 236 11.40 3.14 12.44
CA GLY A 236 12.43 3.48 13.42
C GLY A 236 12.28 4.87 14.05
N ALA A 237 12.88 5.06 15.23
CA ALA A 237 12.82 6.32 16.00
C ALA A 237 13.26 7.56 15.19
N SER A 238 14.30 7.43 14.37
CA SER A 238 14.78 8.53 13.50
C SER A 238 13.73 8.96 12.46
N VAL A 239 13.01 8.01 11.87
CA VAL A 239 11.91 8.28 10.93
C VAL A 239 10.77 9.00 11.65
N ARG A 240 10.40 8.55 12.86
CA ARG A 240 9.38 9.20 13.70
C ARG A 240 9.75 10.64 14.04
N ALA A 241 11.00 10.89 14.45
CA ALA A 241 11.47 12.23 14.75
C ALA A 241 11.44 13.16 13.52
N LEU A 242 11.95 12.67 12.38
CA LEU A 242 11.92 13.41 11.12
C LEU A 242 10.49 13.64 10.60
N TRP A 243 9.57 12.71 10.83
CA TRP A 243 8.15 12.90 10.53
C TRP A 243 7.55 14.08 11.29
N VAL A 244 7.80 14.18 12.61
CA VAL A 244 7.38 15.32 13.43
C VAL A 244 7.97 16.62 12.93
N ILE A 245 9.28 16.64 12.63
CA ILE A 245 9.97 17.80 12.06
C ILE A 245 9.31 18.21 10.74
N GLY A 246 8.98 17.26 9.88
CA GLY A 246 8.27 17.48 8.62
C GLY A 246 6.91 18.12 8.82
N LEU A 247 6.09 17.58 9.74
CA LEU A 247 4.77 18.14 10.08
C LEU A 247 4.88 19.57 10.62
N ILE A 248 5.82 19.84 11.53
CA ILE A 248 6.08 21.17 12.06
C ILE A 248 6.48 22.11 10.91
N GLY A 249 7.37 21.66 10.02
CA GLY A 249 7.78 22.39 8.83
C GLY A 249 6.60 22.77 7.94
N LEU A 250 5.68 21.84 7.67
CA LEU A 250 4.47 22.11 6.88
C LEU A 250 3.56 23.16 7.52
N VAL A 251 3.37 23.09 8.84
CA VAL A 251 2.60 24.10 9.59
C VAL A 251 3.28 25.46 9.52
N VAL A 252 4.59 25.54 9.75
CA VAL A 252 5.36 26.79 9.67
C VAL A 252 5.31 27.39 8.27
N ILE A 253 5.52 26.58 7.22
CA ILE A 253 5.43 27.02 5.83
C ILE A 253 4.04 27.60 5.55
N ARG A 254 2.98 26.87 5.89
CA ARG A 254 1.60 27.32 5.65
C ARG A 254 1.27 28.59 6.44
N TRP A 255 1.70 28.67 7.69
CA TRP A 255 1.52 29.85 8.54
C TRP A 255 2.25 31.07 7.99
N ARG A 256 3.51 30.92 7.56
CA ARG A 256 4.26 32.01 6.90
C ARG A 256 3.59 32.48 5.61
N LEU A 257 3.05 31.55 4.82
CA LEU A 257 2.29 31.85 3.60
C LEU A 257 0.93 32.51 3.88
N GLY A 258 0.34 32.25 5.05
CA GLY A 258 -0.89 32.91 5.51
C GLY A 258 -0.65 34.26 6.21
N ARG A 259 0.56 34.48 6.73
CA ARG A 259 1.03 35.70 7.42
C ARG A 259 1.46 36.82 6.49
N GLN A 260 1.70 36.56 5.19
CA GLN A 260 2.10 37.61 4.27
C GLN A 260 1.00 38.69 4.25
N PRO A 261 1.26 39.90 4.79
CA PRO A 261 0.25 40.94 4.86
C PRO A 261 -0.15 41.35 3.44
N ALA A 262 -1.40 41.73 3.25
CA ALA A 262 -1.73 42.69 2.19
C ALA A 262 -0.94 43.96 2.54
N VAL A 263 0.22 44.16 1.91
CA VAL A 263 1.04 45.34 2.17
C VAL A 263 0.26 46.54 1.65
N GLY A 264 -0.23 47.37 2.57
CA GLY A 264 -0.86 48.67 2.33
C GLY A 264 -2.29 48.58 1.83
N ALA A 265 -3.26 48.73 2.74
CA ALA A 265 -4.59 49.20 2.39
C ALA A 265 -4.48 50.70 2.03
N SER A 266 -4.03 50.97 0.81
CA SER A 266 -4.33 52.21 0.10
C SER A 266 -4.66 51.81 -1.33
N ASP A 267 -5.94 51.94 -1.67
CA ASP A 267 -6.53 51.63 -2.96
C ASP A 267 -5.68 52.15 -4.13
N THR A 268 -5.01 51.24 -4.82
CA THR A 268 -4.61 51.38 -6.23
C THR A 268 -4.62 49.98 -6.86
N ASP A 269 -5.55 49.76 -7.78
CA ASP A 269 -6.04 48.47 -8.31
C ASP A 269 -5.04 47.62 -9.14
N GLY A 270 -3.75 47.66 -8.85
CA GLY A 270 -2.72 46.83 -9.49
C GLY A 270 -1.80 46.06 -8.52
N VAL A 271 -1.66 46.52 -7.28
CA VAL A 271 -0.66 45.97 -6.33
C VAL A 271 -1.18 44.72 -5.61
N SER A 272 -2.46 44.68 -5.24
CA SER A 272 -3.13 43.57 -4.57
C SER A 272 -3.28 42.33 -5.49
N SER A 273 -3.59 42.55 -6.77
CA SER A 273 -3.61 41.51 -7.81
C SER A 273 -2.21 40.94 -8.07
N GLY A 274 -1.18 41.79 -8.05
CA GLY A 274 0.23 41.38 -8.15
C GLY A 274 0.71 40.52 -6.99
N GLN A 275 0.31 40.83 -5.76
CA GLN A 275 0.64 40.03 -4.56
C GLN A 275 -0.09 38.67 -4.55
N ALA A 276 -1.38 38.65 -4.87
CA ALA A 276 -2.14 37.40 -5.00
C ALA A 276 -1.56 36.48 -6.09
N ALA A 277 -1.22 37.06 -7.25
CA ALA A 277 -0.58 36.34 -8.35
C ALA A 277 0.82 35.83 -7.96
N ARG A 278 1.59 36.61 -7.19
CA ARG A 278 2.87 36.19 -6.64
C ARG A 278 2.69 35.00 -5.72
N LEU A 279 1.82 35.07 -4.72
CA LEU A 279 1.57 33.96 -3.78
C LEU A 279 1.10 32.69 -4.51
N ALA A 280 0.27 32.82 -5.55
CA ALA A 280 -0.16 31.70 -6.38
C ALA A 280 1.04 31.03 -7.10
N ARG A 281 1.95 31.83 -7.69
CA ARG A 281 3.18 31.31 -8.31
C ARG A 281 4.10 30.64 -7.30
N TRP A 282 4.23 31.19 -6.10
CA TRP A 282 5.02 30.57 -5.02
C TRP A 282 4.46 29.22 -4.60
N ARG A 283 3.14 29.12 -4.37
CA ARG A 283 2.49 27.85 -4.02
C ARG A 283 2.66 26.79 -5.11
N GLU A 284 2.57 27.19 -6.36
CA GLU A 284 2.85 26.31 -7.49
C GLU A 284 4.34 25.92 -7.56
N GLY A 285 5.26 26.85 -7.34
CA GLY A 285 6.69 26.58 -7.28
C GLY A 285 7.03 25.55 -6.18
N LEU A 286 6.42 25.69 -5.01
CA LEU A 286 6.53 24.71 -3.92
C LEU A 286 5.96 23.34 -4.32
N ALA A 287 4.81 23.32 -5.02
CA ALA A 287 4.24 22.08 -5.52
C ALA A 287 5.15 21.39 -6.54
N ARG A 288 5.73 22.13 -7.48
CA ARG A 288 6.72 21.61 -8.43
C ARG A 288 7.96 21.08 -7.72
N ALA A 289 8.49 21.82 -6.75
CA ALA A 289 9.63 21.38 -5.97
C ALA A 289 9.33 20.08 -5.21
N GLY A 290 8.16 19.97 -4.57
CA GLY A 290 7.77 18.73 -3.89
C GLY A 290 7.59 17.54 -4.83
N VAL A 291 7.03 17.74 -6.03
CA VAL A 291 6.94 16.69 -7.06
C VAL A 291 8.34 16.27 -7.54
N VAL A 292 9.25 17.23 -7.78
CA VAL A 292 10.63 16.93 -8.18
C VAL A 292 11.38 16.19 -7.07
N LEU A 293 11.23 16.61 -5.81
CA LEU A 293 11.84 15.92 -4.66
C LEU A 293 11.28 14.51 -4.48
N ALA A 294 9.97 14.31 -4.67
CA ALA A 294 9.36 12.98 -4.64
C ALA A 294 9.91 12.11 -5.77
N ALA A 295 10.00 12.63 -7.00
CA ALA A 295 10.59 11.90 -8.12
C ALA A 295 12.06 11.55 -7.87
N ALA A 296 12.87 12.48 -7.35
CA ALA A 296 14.26 12.23 -7.00
C ALA A 296 14.41 11.17 -5.90
N TYR A 297 13.54 11.22 -4.89
CA TYR A 297 13.45 10.20 -3.85
C TYR A 297 13.14 8.81 -4.42
N VAL A 298 12.13 8.71 -5.30
CA VAL A 298 11.77 7.46 -5.97
C VAL A 298 12.93 6.93 -6.82
N LEU A 299 13.54 7.78 -7.64
CA LEU A 299 14.68 7.40 -8.48
C LEU A 299 15.87 6.92 -7.65
N LEU A 300 16.15 7.57 -6.52
CA LEU A 300 17.19 7.13 -5.59
C LEU A 300 16.91 5.74 -5.02
N ALA A 301 15.68 5.48 -4.59
CA ALA A 301 15.28 4.17 -4.07
C ALA A 301 15.40 3.06 -5.15
N VAL A 302 14.95 3.34 -6.38
CA VAL A 302 15.09 2.43 -7.52
C VAL A 302 16.57 2.17 -7.85
N ALA A 303 17.38 3.23 -7.90
CA ALA A 303 18.82 3.13 -8.21
C ALA A 303 19.61 2.36 -7.14
N ALA A 304 19.21 2.45 -5.87
CA ALA A 304 19.85 1.72 -4.77
C ALA A 304 19.56 0.21 -4.81
N ASN A 305 18.42 -0.21 -5.38
CA ASN A 305 17.98 -1.61 -5.32
C ASN A 305 18.86 -2.56 -6.16
N GLY A 306 19.26 -2.15 -7.37
CA GLY A 306 20.05 -3.00 -8.27
C GLY A 306 21.41 -3.43 -7.69
N PRO A 307 22.25 -2.49 -7.21
CA PRO A 307 23.49 -2.81 -6.52
C PRO A 307 23.28 -3.68 -5.28
N ALA A 308 22.24 -3.40 -4.49
CA ALA A 308 21.91 -4.15 -3.28
C ALA A 308 21.65 -5.63 -3.60
N ARG A 309 20.84 -5.93 -4.63
CA ARG A 309 20.54 -7.31 -5.04
C ARG A 309 21.79 -8.06 -5.50
N ARG A 310 22.67 -7.39 -6.25
CA ARG A 310 23.93 -7.99 -6.71
C ARG A 310 24.87 -8.29 -5.54
N GLU A 311 24.97 -7.39 -4.58
CA GLU A 311 25.78 -7.58 -3.37
C GLU A 311 25.28 -8.77 -2.55
N VAL A 312 23.97 -8.83 -2.27
CA VAL A 312 23.36 -9.96 -1.55
C VAL A 312 23.60 -11.29 -2.28
N ALA A 313 23.34 -11.33 -3.60
CA ALA A 313 23.56 -12.54 -4.40
C ALA A 313 25.03 -12.99 -4.37
N ALA A 314 25.97 -12.05 -4.46
CA ALA A 314 27.40 -12.34 -4.39
C ALA A 314 27.83 -12.86 -3.01
N THR A 315 27.31 -12.27 -1.91
CA THR A 315 27.60 -12.76 -0.56
C THR A 315 27.06 -14.17 -0.35
N LEU A 316 25.80 -14.43 -0.71
CA LEU A 316 25.21 -15.78 -0.61
C LEU A 316 26.01 -16.81 -1.41
N ALA A 317 26.41 -16.47 -2.65
CA ALA A 317 27.26 -17.34 -3.46
C ALA A 317 28.64 -17.60 -2.81
N SER A 318 29.24 -16.59 -2.18
CA SER A 318 30.53 -16.75 -1.47
C SER A 318 30.44 -17.61 -0.21
N GLU A 319 29.26 -17.67 0.42
CA GLU A 319 28.98 -18.52 1.57
C GLU A 319 28.57 -19.95 1.16
N GLY A 320 28.61 -20.27 -0.13
CA GLY A 320 28.20 -21.58 -0.66
C GLY A 320 26.68 -21.82 -0.60
N ILE A 321 25.90 -20.77 -0.34
CA ILE A 321 24.44 -20.84 -0.35
C ILE A 321 24.00 -20.68 -1.81
N GLY A 322 23.52 -21.78 -2.39
CA GLY A 322 22.93 -21.83 -3.73
C GLY A 322 21.66 -20.98 -3.81
N ALA A 323 21.83 -19.66 -3.93
CA ALA A 323 20.74 -18.75 -4.17
C ALA A 323 20.32 -18.90 -5.64
N SER A 324 19.06 -19.28 -5.83
CA SER A 324 18.40 -19.26 -7.13
C SER A 324 18.34 -17.81 -7.68
N ALA A 325 17.83 -17.65 -8.90
CA ALA A 325 17.76 -16.35 -9.58
C ALA A 325 16.94 -15.27 -8.83
N GLN A 326 16.15 -15.63 -7.81
CA GLN A 326 15.24 -14.72 -7.13
C GLN A 326 15.79 -14.21 -5.78
N VAL A 327 16.30 -12.98 -5.82
CA VAL A 327 16.61 -12.19 -4.62
C VAL A 327 15.69 -10.97 -4.57
N MET A 328 14.89 -10.88 -3.50
CA MET A 328 14.09 -9.71 -3.18
C MET A 328 14.75 -8.92 -2.06
N ILE A 329 14.79 -7.61 -2.21
CA ILE A 329 15.12 -6.66 -1.15
C ILE A 329 13.87 -5.83 -0.90
N ALA A 330 13.06 -6.26 0.07
CA ALA A 330 11.84 -5.55 0.43
C ALA A 330 12.18 -4.22 1.13
N PRO A 331 11.67 -3.09 0.66
CA PRO A 331 11.95 -1.79 1.24
C PRO A 331 11.37 -1.67 2.65
N VAL A 332 12.06 -0.94 3.52
CA VAL A 332 11.64 -0.71 4.91
C VAL A 332 10.95 0.66 5.02
N PRO A 333 9.85 0.80 5.79
CA PRO A 333 9.12 2.05 5.92
C PRO A 333 10.03 3.23 6.31
N GLY A 334 10.07 4.24 5.44
CA GLY A 334 10.85 5.45 5.69
C GLY A 334 12.38 5.26 5.66
N ARG A 335 12.89 4.12 5.19
CA ARG A 335 14.34 3.85 5.08
C ARG A 335 14.66 3.32 3.67
N PRO A 336 14.74 4.19 2.65
CA PRO A 336 14.90 3.77 1.24
C PRO A 336 16.25 3.10 0.92
N LEU A 337 17.24 3.24 1.80
CA LEU A 337 18.57 2.63 1.67
C LEU A 337 18.76 1.42 2.61
N ALA A 338 17.64 0.82 2.99
CA ALA A 338 17.55 -0.34 3.85
C ALA A 338 16.49 -1.29 3.29
N GLY A 339 16.71 -2.59 3.45
CA GLY A 339 15.77 -3.59 2.99
C GLY A 339 15.85 -4.88 3.79
N PHE A 340 14.72 -5.60 3.81
CA PHE A 340 14.64 -6.97 4.25
C PHE A 340 14.90 -7.90 3.06
N VAL A 341 15.83 -8.81 3.22
CA VAL A 341 16.23 -9.74 2.17
C VAL A 341 15.41 -11.03 2.29
N VAL A 342 14.85 -11.47 1.17
CA VAL A 342 14.38 -12.84 0.97
C VAL A 342 15.07 -13.35 -0.29
N ALA A 343 15.86 -14.40 -0.15
CA ALA A 343 16.50 -15.08 -1.27
C ALA A 343 16.03 -16.53 -1.33
N GLU A 344 15.59 -16.96 -2.50
CA GLU A 344 15.16 -18.32 -2.76
C GLU A 344 16.37 -19.23 -2.98
N THR A 345 16.36 -20.41 -2.36
CA THR A 345 17.37 -21.46 -2.46
C THR A 345 16.71 -22.77 -2.86
N ASP A 346 17.51 -23.80 -3.19
CA ASP A 346 16.98 -25.11 -3.59
C ASP A 346 16.07 -25.77 -2.53
N ALA A 347 16.28 -25.45 -1.25
CA ALA A 347 15.52 -26.02 -0.13
C ALA A 347 14.40 -25.09 0.41
N GLY A 348 14.36 -23.84 -0.03
CA GLY A 348 13.39 -22.85 0.45
C GLY A 348 13.92 -21.43 0.38
N TYR A 349 14.05 -20.77 1.52
CA TYR A 349 14.40 -19.35 1.57
C TYR A 349 15.39 -19.02 2.67
N VAL A 350 16.30 -18.11 2.39
CA VAL A 350 17.12 -17.45 3.41
C VAL A 350 16.68 -16.01 3.58
N LEU A 351 16.75 -15.56 4.83
CA LEU A 351 16.33 -14.22 5.22
C LEU A 351 17.54 -13.40 5.65
N GLY A 352 17.44 -12.09 5.51
CA GLY A 352 18.49 -11.21 5.99
C GLY A 352 18.06 -9.76 6.06
N ASP A 353 19.00 -8.92 6.46
CA ASP A 353 18.84 -7.49 6.53
C ASP A 353 19.95 -6.84 5.71
N TRP A 354 19.58 -5.86 4.88
CA TRP A 354 20.52 -5.11 4.06
C TRP A 354 20.41 -3.61 4.35
N HIS A 355 21.56 -2.95 4.53
CA HIS A 355 21.67 -1.53 4.83
C HIS A 355 22.87 -0.91 4.10
N TRP A 356 22.66 0.16 3.33
CA TRP A 356 23.74 0.82 2.57
C TRP A 356 24.89 1.32 3.44
N ARG A 357 24.58 1.76 4.67
CA ARG A 357 25.56 2.25 5.66
C ARG A 357 26.01 1.17 6.65
N GLY A 358 25.56 -0.07 6.50
CA GLY A 358 25.93 -1.18 7.37
C GLY A 358 27.39 -1.62 7.17
N GLN A 359 27.99 -2.17 8.21
CA GLN A 359 29.27 -2.89 8.17
C GLN A 359 29.13 -4.18 9.00
N PRO A 360 28.90 -5.35 8.37
CA PRO A 360 28.67 -5.56 6.93
C PRO A 360 27.35 -4.94 6.45
N ARG A 361 27.23 -4.68 5.13
CA ARG A 361 25.99 -4.13 4.54
C ARG A 361 24.87 -5.15 4.49
N PHE A 362 25.19 -6.43 4.34
CA PHE A 362 24.25 -7.54 4.38
C PHE A 362 24.55 -8.39 5.62
N THR A 363 23.50 -8.76 6.34
CA THR A 363 23.57 -9.68 7.47
C THR A 363 22.55 -10.79 7.24
N LEU A 364 23.05 -12.01 7.09
CA LEU A 364 22.23 -13.21 7.01
C LEU A 364 21.59 -13.51 8.37
N ARG A 365 20.35 -13.97 8.37
CA ARG A 365 19.69 -14.51 9.56
C ARG A 365 19.93 -16.02 9.62
N GLU A 366 20.22 -16.52 10.81
CA GLU A 366 20.66 -17.92 11.04
C GLU A 366 19.65 -18.98 10.57
N ASN A 367 18.36 -18.64 10.51
CA ASN A 367 17.30 -19.60 10.22
C ASN A 367 16.81 -19.49 8.76
N ALA A 368 17.18 -20.48 7.94
CA ALA A 368 16.53 -20.72 6.67
C ALA A 368 15.09 -21.22 6.88
N LEU A 369 14.20 -20.84 5.97
CA LEU A 369 12.82 -21.28 5.92
C LEU A 369 12.68 -22.39 4.88
N PRO A 370 12.43 -23.65 5.28
CA PRO A 370 12.17 -24.71 4.30
C PRO A 370 10.83 -24.45 3.60
N ALA A 371 10.79 -24.58 2.27
CA ALA A 371 9.56 -24.33 1.51
C ALA A 371 8.48 -25.38 1.81
N GLN A 372 8.85 -26.66 1.88
CA GLN A 372 7.97 -27.81 2.15
C GLN A 372 6.77 -27.96 1.20
N LEU A 373 6.82 -27.36 0.00
CA LEU A 373 5.70 -27.35 -0.95
C LEU A 373 5.52 -28.65 -1.72
N ASP A 374 6.54 -29.50 -1.72
CA ASP A 374 6.61 -30.81 -2.36
C ASP A 374 5.98 -31.95 -1.54
N ARG A 375 5.72 -31.72 -0.25
CA ARG A 375 5.07 -32.71 0.63
C ARG A 375 3.65 -33.03 0.15
N THR A 376 3.28 -34.31 0.14
CA THR A 376 1.98 -34.81 -0.33
C THR A 376 0.80 -34.12 0.35
N GLU A 377 0.87 -33.96 1.66
CA GLU A 377 -0.14 -33.27 2.46
C GLU A 377 -0.25 -31.78 2.14
N VAL A 378 0.86 -31.14 1.78
CA VAL A 378 0.86 -29.73 1.38
C VAL A 378 0.25 -29.59 -0.02
N ALA A 379 0.58 -30.49 -0.94
CA ALA A 379 -0.02 -30.54 -2.28
C ALA A 379 -1.53 -30.79 -2.22
N ALA A 380 -2.00 -31.67 -1.33
CA ALA A 380 -3.42 -31.93 -1.09
C ALA A 380 -4.11 -30.70 -0.47
N ALA A 381 -3.52 -30.11 0.57
CA ALA A 381 -4.02 -28.90 1.21
C ALA A 381 -4.10 -27.71 0.24
N ALA A 382 -3.15 -27.60 -0.69
CA ALA A 382 -3.09 -26.54 -1.69
C ALA A 382 -4.29 -26.55 -2.64
N GLN A 383 -5.02 -27.67 -2.76
CA GLN A 383 -6.24 -27.74 -3.57
C GLN A 383 -7.43 -27.01 -2.93
N ALA A 384 -7.39 -26.73 -1.63
CA ALA A 384 -8.44 -25.95 -0.98
C ALA A 384 -8.51 -24.54 -1.56
N ARG A 385 -9.72 -24.04 -1.83
CA ARG A 385 -9.92 -22.72 -2.45
C ARG A 385 -9.15 -21.58 -1.74
N PRO A 386 -9.17 -21.45 -0.41
CA PRO A 386 -8.37 -20.44 0.29
C PRO A 386 -6.87 -20.56 0.02
N ALA A 387 -6.34 -21.79 -0.04
CA ALA A 387 -4.94 -22.06 -0.30
C ALA A 387 -4.55 -21.70 -1.74
N ARG A 388 -5.35 -22.07 -2.73
CA ARG A 388 -5.13 -21.67 -4.13
C ARG A 388 -5.12 -20.15 -4.29
N ASP A 389 -6.10 -19.48 -3.69
CA ASP A 389 -6.23 -18.02 -3.73
C ASP A 389 -5.00 -17.34 -3.09
N PHE A 390 -4.54 -17.85 -1.93
CA PHE A 390 -3.33 -17.36 -1.27
C PHE A 390 -2.06 -17.63 -2.11
N LEU A 391 -1.89 -18.83 -2.63
CA LEU A 391 -0.72 -19.23 -3.42
C LEU A 391 -0.64 -18.49 -4.75
N ALA A 392 -1.77 -18.10 -5.35
CA ALA A 392 -1.81 -17.27 -6.55
C ALA A 392 -1.28 -15.83 -6.31
N TRP A 393 -1.32 -15.36 -5.06
CA TRP A 393 -0.79 -14.07 -4.62
C TRP A 393 0.63 -14.17 -4.02
N SER A 394 0.94 -15.30 -3.39
CA SER A 394 2.20 -15.51 -2.67
C SER A 394 3.39 -15.48 -3.62
N ARG A 395 4.43 -14.73 -3.26
CA ARG A 395 5.66 -14.63 -4.06
C ARG A 395 6.72 -15.62 -3.58
N PHE A 396 6.81 -15.82 -2.27
CA PHE A 396 7.76 -16.75 -1.65
C PHE A 396 7.00 -17.70 -0.71
N PRO A 397 6.13 -18.58 -1.24
CA PRO A 397 5.29 -19.45 -0.44
C PRO A 397 6.12 -20.49 0.32
N TYR A 398 5.75 -20.74 1.57
CA TYR A 398 6.22 -21.90 2.32
C TYR A 398 5.07 -22.48 3.15
N ALA A 399 5.21 -23.74 3.59
CA ALA A 399 4.22 -24.43 4.39
C ALA A 399 4.81 -24.91 5.74
N GLU A 400 4.00 -24.82 6.78
CA GLU A 400 4.26 -25.41 8.10
C GLU A 400 3.24 -26.54 8.30
N VAL A 401 3.70 -27.74 8.62
CA VAL A 401 2.83 -28.91 8.82
C VAL A 401 2.85 -29.28 10.29
N GLU A 402 1.68 -29.27 10.92
CA GLU A 402 1.46 -29.73 12.28
C GLU A 402 0.62 -31.01 12.24
N VAL A 403 1.08 -32.06 12.94
CA VAL A 403 0.37 -33.34 13.02
C VAL A 403 -0.17 -33.49 14.45
N ASP A 404 -1.50 -33.56 14.57
CA ASP A 404 -2.22 -33.73 15.83
C ASP A 404 -3.11 -34.98 15.74
N GLY A 405 -2.56 -36.13 16.16
CA GLY A 405 -3.22 -37.43 16.09
C GLY A 405 -3.56 -37.85 14.65
N GLU A 406 -4.86 -37.90 14.35
CA GLU A 406 -5.42 -38.26 13.02
C GLU A 406 -5.61 -37.05 12.10
N VAL A 407 -5.15 -35.88 12.53
CA VAL A 407 -5.36 -34.63 11.79
C VAL A 407 -4.02 -34.06 11.39
N VAL A 408 -3.92 -33.71 10.11
CA VAL A 408 -2.78 -32.96 9.58
C VAL A 408 -3.25 -31.54 9.30
N LEU A 409 -2.63 -30.56 9.94
CA LEU A 409 -2.89 -29.15 9.75
C LEU A 409 -1.75 -28.53 8.94
N VAL A 410 -2.09 -27.98 7.78
CA VAL A 410 -1.13 -27.33 6.89
C VAL A 410 -1.36 -25.83 6.91
N HIS A 411 -0.37 -25.06 7.37
CA HIS A 411 -0.39 -23.61 7.38
C HIS A 411 0.41 -23.07 6.20
N PHE A 412 -0.25 -22.35 5.30
CA PHE A 412 0.43 -21.65 4.22
C PHE A 412 0.90 -20.28 4.68
N ARG A 413 2.12 -19.91 4.25
CA ARG A 413 2.80 -18.67 4.64
C ARG A 413 3.56 -18.09 3.45
N ASP A 414 4.04 -16.86 3.61
CA ASP A 414 4.90 -16.20 2.63
C ASP A 414 6.12 -15.60 3.36
N ALA A 415 7.33 -15.91 2.88
CA ALA A 415 8.59 -15.55 3.52
C ALA A 415 8.79 -14.04 3.66
N ARG A 416 8.08 -13.21 2.88
CA ARG A 416 8.06 -11.73 3.02
C ARG A 416 7.59 -11.27 4.40
N TYR A 417 6.78 -12.08 5.09
CA TYR A 417 6.14 -11.72 6.36
C TYR A 417 6.63 -12.58 7.54
N ALA A 418 7.68 -13.38 7.35
CA ALA A 418 8.25 -14.22 8.38
C ALA A 418 8.89 -13.41 9.53
N GLY A 419 9.03 -14.04 10.71
CA GLY A 419 9.73 -13.47 11.86
C GLY A 419 9.08 -12.22 12.47
N GLY A 420 7.75 -12.14 12.45
CA GLY A 420 6.98 -11.06 13.06
C GLY A 420 6.95 -9.75 12.27
N ARG A 421 7.48 -9.73 11.03
CA ARG A 421 7.59 -8.51 10.21
C ARG A 421 6.32 -8.11 9.44
N GLY A 422 5.20 -8.81 9.62
CA GLY A 422 3.96 -8.39 8.98
C GLY A 422 2.69 -9.13 9.42
N GLY A 423 1.56 -8.58 8.98
CA GLY A 423 0.21 -8.96 9.42
C GLY A 423 -0.51 -9.98 8.55
N ILE A 424 0.02 -10.35 7.38
CA ILE A 424 -0.64 -11.31 6.47
C ILE A 424 -0.19 -12.73 6.82
N ARG A 425 -1.12 -13.57 7.29
CA ARG A 425 -0.91 -15.01 7.44
C ARG A 425 -1.75 -15.72 6.37
N GLY A 426 -1.25 -16.81 5.82
CA GLY A 426 -2.03 -17.60 4.87
C GLY A 426 -3.05 -18.51 5.57
N PRO A 427 -3.86 -19.24 4.78
CA PRO A 427 -4.88 -20.12 5.30
C PRO A 427 -4.25 -21.33 6.00
N SER A 428 -5.01 -21.91 6.93
CA SER A 428 -4.71 -23.21 7.53
C SER A 428 -5.73 -24.23 7.03
N VAL A 429 -5.26 -25.32 6.45
CA VAL A 429 -6.10 -26.37 5.87
C VAL A 429 -5.95 -27.63 6.70
N ARG A 430 -7.09 -28.16 7.15
CA ARG A 430 -7.16 -29.38 7.95
C ARG A 430 -7.43 -30.56 7.03
N LEU A 431 -6.60 -31.59 7.10
CA LEU A 431 -6.73 -32.85 6.38
C LEU A 431 -6.87 -34.00 7.38
N ALA A 432 -7.64 -35.02 7.01
CA ALA A 432 -7.65 -36.28 7.74
C ALA A 432 -6.43 -37.11 7.32
N ARG A 433 -5.77 -37.76 8.28
CA ARG A 433 -4.57 -38.55 8.02
C ARG A 433 -4.85 -39.74 7.10
N ASP A 434 -6.00 -40.38 7.26
CA ASP A 434 -6.44 -41.49 6.42
C ASP A 434 -6.59 -41.09 4.94
N SER A 435 -7.09 -39.87 4.68
CA SER A 435 -7.23 -39.35 3.30
C SER A 435 -5.89 -39.04 2.62
N LEU A 436 -4.78 -39.01 3.36
CA LEU A 436 -3.43 -38.88 2.79
C LEU A 436 -2.82 -40.22 2.42
N ALA A 437 -3.20 -41.31 3.10
CA ALA A 437 -2.72 -42.66 2.79
C ALA A 437 -3.22 -43.14 1.41
N GLU A 438 -4.39 -42.68 0.97
CA GLU A 438 -4.94 -42.95 -0.37
C GLU A 438 -4.25 -42.15 -1.50
N LEU A 439 -3.47 -41.12 -1.15
CA LEU A 439 -2.77 -40.24 -2.10
C LEU A 439 -1.27 -40.56 -2.25
N ALA A 440 -0.75 -41.53 -1.49
CA ALA A 440 0.60 -42.03 -1.66
C ALA A 440 0.66 -42.97 -2.90
N PRO A 441 1.65 -42.81 -3.79
CA PRO A 441 1.75 -43.59 -5.03
C PRO A 441 2.01 -45.08 -4.81
#